data_AF-A0A956I852-F1
#
_entry.id   AF-A0A956I852-F1
#
_cell.length_a   1.000
_cell.length_b   1.000
_cell.length_c   1.000
_cell.angle_alpha   90.00
_cell.angle_beta   90.00
_cell.angle_gamma   90.00
#
_symmetry.space_group_name_H-M   'P 1'
#
loop_
_entity.id
_entity.type
_entity.pdbx_description
1 polymer ?
#
loop_
_entity_poly.entity_id
_entity_poly.type
_entity_poly.pdbx_seq_one_letter_code
_entity_poly.pdbx_strand_id
1 'polypeptide(L)'
;DFARLDARFRLAPEVWTALPRYADWGFAVFQLAPDGDQKVHPMAFSFPRRDPSRLFFPTVHVHDGEVHGHARFDHKLFYQARRDAPPPRFEPGVPTTMPEWFTSFGPAERFVDTARARGVIDPTRHVRGKAMFGELANDDVWVQDPA
;
A
#
# COMPACT_ATOMS: atom_id res chain seq x y z
N ASP A 1 14.21 -9.46 14.79
CA ASP A 1 13.56 -8.86 15.98
C ASP A 1 12.15 -9.42 16.28
N PHE A 2 11.49 -10.13 15.35
CA PHE A 2 10.17 -10.77 15.58
C PHE A 2 10.11 -11.74 16.76
N ALA A 3 11.26 -12.28 17.20
CA ALA A 3 11.38 -13.13 18.38
C ALA A 3 10.99 -12.43 19.70
N ARG A 4 10.81 -11.10 19.69
CA ARG A 4 10.34 -10.31 20.85
C ARG A 4 8.83 -10.10 20.87
N LEU A 5 8.14 -10.36 19.77
CA LEU A 5 6.68 -10.26 19.70
C LEU A 5 6.02 -11.46 20.38
N ASP A 6 4.81 -11.25 20.91
CA ASP A 6 3.91 -12.34 21.30
C ASP A 6 3.76 -13.32 20.12
N ALA A 7 3.70 -14.62 20.41
CA ALA A 7 3.67 -15.67 19.41
C ALA A 7 2.54 -15.49 18.38
N ARG A 8 1.41 -14.89 18.79
CA ARG A 8 0.25 -14.60 17.91
C ARG A 8 0.54 -13.54 16.85
N PHE A 9 1.53 -12.68 17.07
CA PHE A 9 1.94 -11.61 16.15
C PHE A 9 3.29 -11.89 15.49
N ARG A 10 3.81 -13.09 15.67
CA ARG A 10 5.09 -13.53 15.14
C ARG A 10 4.86 -14.33 13.87
N LEU A 11 5.58 -13.97 12.81
CA LEU A 11 5.74 -14.86 11.67
C LEU A 11 6.74 -15.97 12.01
N ALA A 12 6.44 -17.20 11.62
CA ALA A 12 7.35 -18.33 11.81
C ALA A 12 8.69 -18.06 11.09
N PRO A 13 9.84 -18.48 11.64
CA PRO A 13 11.15 -18.25 11.02
C PRO A 13 11.25 -18.72 9.56
N GLU A 14 10.53 -19.77 9.23
CA GLU A 14 10.48 -20.38 7.89
C GLU A 14 9.81 -19.43 6.89
N VAL A 15 8.71 -18.77 7.29
CA VAL A 15 8.05 -17.71 6.49
C VAL A 15 9.01 -16.56 6.23
N TRP A 16 9.78 -16.16 7.24
CA TRP A 16 10.76 -15.09 7.08
C TRP A 16 11.87 -15.46 6.10
N THR A 17 12.30 -16.72 6.13
CA THR A 17 13.29 -17.25 5.20
C THR A 17 12.77 -17.29 3.76
N ALA A 18 11.46 -17.50 3.57
CA ALA A 18 10.79 -17.41 2.27
C ALA A 18 10.67 -15.96 1.74
N LEU A 19 11.03 -14.96 2.55
CA LEU A 19 10.88 -13.54 2.30
C LEU A 19 12.23 -12.79 2.27
N PRO A 20 13.25 -13.26 1.51
CA PRO A 20 14.61 -12.72 1.58
C PRO A 20 14.68 -11.23 1.18
N ARG A 21 13.74 -10.75 0.36
CA ARG A 21 13.64 -9.34 -0.05
C ARG A 21 13.42 -8.38 1.14
N TYR A 22 12.90 -8.88 2.26
CA TYR A 22 12.60 -8.08 3.44
C TYR A 22 13.67 -8.21 4.54
N ALA A 23 14.80 -8.88 4.27
CA ALA A 23 15.80 -9.23 5.28
C ALA A 23 16.35 -8.03 6.08
N ASP A 24 16.36 -6.83 5.50
CA ASP A 24 16.83 -5.60 6.11
C ASP A 24 15.71 -4.57 6.38
N TRP A 25 14.45 -5.02 6.41
CA TRP A 25 13.28 -4.19 6.67
C TRP A 25 12.88 -4.21 8.16
N GLY A 26 12.32 -3.10 8.63
CA GLY A 26 11.70 -2.99 9.94
C GLY A 26 10.17 -3.10 9.84
N PHE A 27 9.53 -3.56 10.92
CA PHE A 27 8.07 -3.66 11.01
C PHE A 27 7.58 -3.03 12.31
N ALA A 28 6.40 -2.42 12.24
CA ALA A 28 5.66 -1.96 13.41
C ALA A 28 4.36 -2.75 13.49
N VAL A 29 4.08 -3.37 14.64
CA VAL A 29 2.85 -4.09 14.91
C VAL A 29 2.01 -3.24 15.86
N PHE A 30 0.79 -2.89 15.42
CA PHE A 30 -0.18 -2.16 16.24
C PHE A 30 -1.24 -3.14 16.71
N GLN A 31 -1.24 -3.45 18.00
CA GLN A 31 -2.32 -4.20 18.61
C GLN A 31 -3.38 -3.22 19.11
N LEU A 32 -4.57 -3.26 18.53
CA LEU A 32 -5.72 -2.50 19.02
C LEU A 32 -6.40 -3.27 20.17
N ALA A 33 -6.93 -2.56 21.17
CA ALA A 33 -7.64 -3.21 22.27
C ALA A 33 -8.96 -3.83 21.76
N PRO A 34 -9.34 -5.03 22.25
CA PRO A 34 -10.43 -5.82 21.69
C PRO A 34 -11.83 -5.22 21.88
N ASP A 35 -12.04 -4.44 22.96
CA ASP A 35 -13.36 -3.91 23.34
C ASP A 35 -13.33 -2.42 23.70
N GLY A 36 -14.45 -1.74 23.43
CA GLY A 36 -14.68 -0.31 23.68
C GLY A 36 -15.20 0.42 22.44
N ASP A 37 -15.82 1.60 22.61
CA ASP A 37 -16.22 2.51 21.53
C ASP A 37 -14.95 3.13 20.91
N GLN A 38 -14.16 2.29 20.23
CA GLN A 38 -12.85 2.61 19.72
C GLN A 38 -13.02 3.45 18.46
N LYS A 39 -13.11 4.76 18.62
CA LYS A 39 -12.77 5.70 17.55
C LYS A 39 -11.27 5.55 17.26
N VAL A 40 -10.91 4.52 16.49
CA VAL A 40 -9.55 4.33 16.01
C VAL A 40 -9.24 5.52 15.10
N HIS A 41 -8.47 6.46 15.63
CA HIS A 41 -8.00 7.58 14.83
C HIS A 41 -7.11 7.03 13.70
N PRO A 42 -7.25 7.54 12.47
CA PRO A 42 -6.36 7.17 11.39
C PRO A 42 -4.90 7.36 11.82
N MET A 43 -4.12 6.29 11.74
CA MET A 43 -2.68 6.36 11.99
C MET A 43 -1.98 6.74 10.69
N ALA A 44 -1.15 7.78 10.74
CA ALA A 44 -0.30 8.19 9.64
C ALA A 44 1.15 8.15 10.10
N PHE A 45 2.01 7.55 9.27
CA PHE A 45 3.45 7.52 9.50
C PHE A 45 4.16 8.15 8.30
N SER A 46 5.26 8.84 8.58
CA SER A 46 6.15 9.38 7.56
C SER A 46 7.52 8.74 7.72
N PHE A 47 7.99 8.11 6.65
CA PHE A 47 9.32 7.53 6.57
C PHE A 47 10.01 8.04 5.30
N PRO A 48 11.33 8.23 5.31
CA PRO A 48 12.07 8.44 4.09
C PRO A 48 11.88 7.23 3.16
N ARG A 49 11.73 7.47 1.86
CA ARG A 49 11.69 6.39 0.87
C ARG A 49 13.05 5.71 0.80
N ARG A 50 13.07 4.38 0.76
CA ARG A 50 14.29 3.61 0.49
C ARG A 50 14.88 3.94 -0.88
N ASP A 51 14.01 4.02 -1.88
CA ASP A 51 14.34 4.53 -3.22
C ASP A 51 13.57 5.83 -3.46
N PRO A 52 14.25 7.00 -3.51
CA PRO A 52 13.60 8.28 -3.75
C PRO A 52 12.84 8.36 -5.08
N SER A 53 13.16 7.48 -6.04
CA SER A 53 12.54 7.44 -7.37
C SER A 53 11.26 6.64 -7.44
N ARG A 54 10.91 5.89 -6.39
CA ARG A 54 9.76 4.97 -6.40
C ARG A 54 8.93 5.08 -5.13
N LEU A 55 7.62 4.96 -5.30
CA LEU A 55 6.66 4.69 -4.24
C LEU A 55 6.50 3.19 -4.06
N PHE A 56 6.47 2.75 -2.81
CA PHE A 56 6.33 1.35 -2.41
C PHE A 56 4.96 1.10 -1.79
N PHE A 57 4.29 0.04 -2.21
CA PHE A 57 3.09 -0.47 -1.58
C PHE A 57 3.34 -1.91 -1.09
N PRO A 58 3.37 -2.16 0.23
CA PRO A 58 3.50 -3.51 0.76
C PRO A 58 2.22 -4.27 0.46
N THR A 59 2.30 -5.19 -0.49
CA THR A 59 1.13 -5.89 -1.03
C THR A 59 1.31 -7.40 -1.07
N VAL A 60 2.50 -7.91 -0.74
CA VAL A 60 2.69 -9.35 -0.49
C VAL A 60 1.81 -9.83 0.66
N HIS A 61 1.02 -10.87 0.42
CA HIS A 61 0.24 -11.60 1.40
C HIS A 61 1.03 -12.76 1.97
N VAL A 62 0.93 -12.91 3.29
CA VAL A 62 1.27 -14.14 4.01
C VAL A 62 -0.02 -14.65 4.63
N HIS A 63 -0.40 -15.88 4.30
CA HIS A 63 -1.57 -16.56 4.85
C HIS A 63 -1.22 -18.00 5.17
N ASP A 64 -1.88 -18.56 6.18
CA ASP A 64 -1.71 -19.95 6.62
C ASP A 64 -0.26 -20.35 6.96
N GLY A 65 0.59 -19.37 7.27
CA GLY A 65 2.00 -19.59 7.54
C GLY A 65 2.85 -19.85 6.30
N GLU A 66 2.38 -19.48 5.12
CA GLU A 66 3.07 -19.67 3.84
C GLU A 66 3.04 -18.41 2.97
N VAL A 67 4.00 -18.35 2.03
CA VAL A 67 4.07 -17.32 1.00
C VAL A 67 3.77 -18.00 -0.34
N HIS A 68 2.55 -17.82 -0.82
CA HIS A 68 2.12 -18.41 -2.08
C HIS A 68 2.58 -17.53 -3.24
N GLY A 69 2.80 -18.14 -4.43
CA GLY A 69 3.17 -17.38 -5.62
C GLY A 69 2.05 -16.50 -6.17
N HIS A 70 0.80 -16.79 -5.80
CA HIS A 70 -0.39 -16.01 -6.13
C HIS A 70 -1.22 -15.78 -4.87
N ALA A 71 -1.99 -14.71 -4.86
CA ALA A 71 -2.93 -14.40 -3.80
C ALA A 71 -4.18 -13.70 -4.38
N ARG A 72 -5.26 -13.72 -3.61
CA ARG A 72 -6.47 -12.98 -3.95
C ARG A 72 -6.39 -11.55 -3.43
N PHE A 73 -6.55 -10.59 -4.33
CA PHE A 73 -6.56 -9.15 -4.02
C PHE A 73 -7.96 -8.57 -4.12
N ASP A 74 -8.23 -7.58 -3.29
CA ASP A 74 -9.41 -6.71 -3.31
C ASP A 74 -9.04 -5.26 -2.94
N HIS A 75 -7.84 -4.85 -3.33
CA HIS A 75 -7.21 -3.62 -2.87
C HIS A 75 -7.37 -2.46 -3.87
N LYS A 76 -7.45 -1.25 -3.33
CA LYS A 76 -7.22 -0.01 -4.08
C LYS A 76 -6.08 0.75 -3.44
N LEU A 77 -4.99 0.90 -4.18
CA LEU A 77 -3.81 1.64 -3.76
C LEU A 77 -3.96 3.09 -4.21
N PHE A 78 -3.71 4.06 -3.34
CA PHE A 78 -3.84 5.49 -3.67
C PHE A 78 -2.53 6.25 -3.42
N TYR A 79 -2.24 7.23 -4.27
CA TYR A 79 -1.07 8.12 -4.11
C TYR A 79 -1.26 9.47 -4.81
N GLN A 80 -0.42 10.43 -4.43
CA GLN A 80 -0.20 11.68 -5.17
C GLN A 80 1.25 11.72 -5.65
N ALA A 81 1.44 11.83 -6.96
CA ALA A 81 2.76 11.90 -7.55
C ALA A 81 3.45 13.25 -7.22
N ARG A 82 4.78 13.24 -7.05
CA ARG A 82 5.61 14.42 -6.81
C ARG A 82 5.70 15.34 -8.02
N ARG A 83 5.49 14.80 -9.22
CA ARG A 83 5.41 15.56 -10.46
C ARG A 83 4.11 15.24 -11.17
N ASP A 84 3.65 16.17 -12.01
CA ASP A 84 2.57 15.91 -12.96
C ASP A 84 3.08 15.00 -14.08
N ALA A 85 3.37 13.74 -13.75
CA ALA A 85 3.61 12.70 -14.75
C ALA A 85 2.28 12.32 -15.40
N PRO A 86 2.19 11.94 -16.67
CA PRO A 86 0.99 11.26 -17.16
C PRO A 86 0.73 9.98 -16.34
N PRO A 87 -0.52 9.51 -16.20
CA PRO A 87 -0.78 8.20 -15.61
C PRO A 87 0.04 7.12 -16.33
N PRO A 88 0.49 6.05 -15.65
CA PRO A 88 1.16 4.94 -16.31
C PRO A 88 0.31 4.43 -17.48
N ARG A 89 0.96 4.21 -18.63
CA ARG A 89 0.27 3.79 -19.86
C ARG A 89 -0.28 2.37 -19.68
N PHE A 90 -1.50 2.16 -20.18
CA PHE A 90 -2.17 0.86 -20.24
C PHE A 90 -1.34 -0.19 -20.99
N GLU A 91 -1.27 -1.41 -20.47
CA GLU A 91 -1.04 -2.59 -21.30
C GLU A 91 -2.39 -3.05 -21.89
N PRO A 92 -2.55 -3.11 -23.22
CA PRO A 92 -3.80 -3.57 -23.83
C PRO A 92 -4.06 -5.06 -23.51
N GLY A 93 -5.26 -5.40 -23.04
CA GLY A 93 -5.73 -6.80 -23.02
C GLY A 93 -6.45 -7.30 -21.76
N VAL A 94 -6.48 -6.53 -20.66
CA VAL A 94 -7.15 -6.96 -19.41
C VAL A 94 -8.55 -6.33 -19.31
N PRO A 95 -9.65 -7.11 -19.36
CA PRO A 95 -10.99 -6.58 -19.17
C PRO A 95 -11.23 -6.33 -17.68
N THR A 96 -11.24 -5.07 -17.27
CA THR A 96 -11.73 -4.67 -15.94
C THR A 96 -12.73 -3.53 -16.09
N THR A 97 -13.85 -3.61 -15.36
CA THR A 97 -14.88 -2.56 -15.28
C THR A 97 -14.35 -1.25 -14.64
N MET A 98 -13.16 -1.31 -14.05
CA MET A 98 -12.35 -0.18 -13.59
C MET A 98 -10.95 -0.33 -14.19
N PRO A 99 -10.35 0.71 -14.80
CA PRO A 99 -8.99 0.59 -15.30
C PRO A 99 -8.04 0.23 -14.13
N GLU A 100 -7.13 -0.72 -14.36
CA GLU A 100 -6.13 -1.18 -13.39
C GLU A 100 -5.38 0.00 -12.74
N TRP A 101 -5.15 1.07 -13.52
CA TRP A 101 -4.61 2.33 -13.06
C TRP A 101 -5.60 3.47 -13.32
N PHE A 102 -5.75 4.39 -12.39
CA PHE A 102 -6.68 5.51 -12.53
C PHE A 102 -6.12 6.82 -11.96
N THR A 103 -6.70 7.92 -12.43
CA THR A 103 -6.47 9.28 -11.92
C THR A 103 -7.83 9.91 -11.67
N SER A 104 -7.95 10.72 -10.61
CA SER A 104 -9.16 11.46 -10.30
C SER A 104 -9.55 12.41 -11.44
N PHE A 105 -10.80 12.84 -11.48
CA PHE A 105 -11.31 13.76 -12.52
C PHE A 105 -10.80 15.20 -12.35
N GLY A 106 -10.13 15.49 -11.25
CA GLY A 106 -9.63 16.82 -10.89
C GLY A 106 -8.70 16.75 -9.69
N PRO A 107 -8.23 17.91 -9.19
CA PRO A 107 -7.43 17.98 -7.98
C PRO A 107 -8.22 17.55 -6.74
N ALA A 108 -7.52 17.08 -5.70
CA ALA A 108 -8.11 16.48 -4.51
C ALA A 108 -9.14 17.38 -3.82
N GLU A 109 -8.92 18.70 -3.78
CA GLU A 109 -9.84 19.67 -3.18
C GLU A 109 -11.26 19.66 -3.77
N ARG A 110 -11.45 19.13 -4.99
CA ARG A 110 -12.78 19.04 -5.60
C ARG A 110 -13.67 17.95 -4.99
N PHE A 111 -13.09 16.99 -4.28
CA PHE A 111 -13.82 15.82 -3.78
C PHE A 111 -13.33 15.29 -2.42
N VAL A 112 -12.26 15.86 -1.86
CA VAL A 112 -11.72 15.54 -0.53
C VAL A 112 -11.80 16.77 0.36
N ASP A 113 -12.24 16.60 1.60
CA ASP A 113 -12.07 17.60 2.65
C ASP A 113 -10.60 17.66 3.09
N THR A 114 -9.81 18.45 2.36
CA THR A 114 -8.36 18.57 2.53
C THR A 114 -8.00 19.30 3.83
N ALA A 115 -8.90 20.13 4.37
CA ALA A 115 -8.72 20.75 5.68
C ALA A 115 -8.67 19.70 6.79
N ARG A 116 -9.53 18.67 6.71
CA ARG A 116 -9.49 17.51 7.62
C ARG A 116 -8.26 16.62 7.41
N ALA A 117 -7.66 16.62 6.23
CA ALA A 117 -6.47 15.83 5.93
C ALA A 117 -5.18 16.38 6.55
N ARG A 118 -5.19 17.59 7.13
CA ARG A 118 -4.07 18.19 7.89
C ARG A 118 -2.71 18.11 7.16
N GLY A 119 -2.72 18.31 5.84
CA GLY A 119 -1.50 18.33 5.01
C GLY A 119 -1.00 16.97 4.53
N VAL A 120 -1.69 15.86 4.86
CA VAL A 120 -1.38 14.52 4.32
C VAL A 120 -1.72 14.44 2.82
N ILE A 121 -2.72 15.21 2.39
CA ILE A 121 -3.17 15.28 0.99
C ILE A 121 -2.88 16.68 0.47
N ASP A 122 -2.19 16.78 -0.67
CA ASP A 122 -2.02 18.02 -1.42
C ASP A 122 -3.35 18.38 -2.12
N PRO A 123 -4.01 19.49 -1.75
CA PRO A 123 -5.32 19.85 -2.29
C PRO A 123 -5.30 20.09 -3.81
N THR A 124 -4.17 20.57 -4.34
CA THR A 124 -4.04 21.07 -5.71
C THR A 124 -3.72 19.98 -6.73
N ARG A 125 -3.45 18.75 -6.26
CA ARG A 125 -3.01 17.63 -7.11
C ARG A 125 -4.08 16.57 -7.26
N HIS A 126 -4.02 15.87 -8.39
CA HIS A 126 -4.84 14.69 -8.62
C HIS A 126 -4.47 13.55 -7.66
N VAL A 127 -5.47 12.77 -7.27
CA VAL A 127 -5.28 11.48 -6.62
C VAL A 127 -5.18 10.42 -7.72
N ARG A 128 -4.19 9.54 -7.61
CA ARG A 128 -3.99 8.40 -8.51
C ARG A 128 -4.15 7.12 -7.75
N GLY A 129 -4.35 6.03 -8.46
CA GLY A 129 -4.36 4.73 -7.83
C GLY A 129 -4.25 3.55 -8.75
N LYS A 130 -4.11 2.39 -8.11
CA LYS A 130 -4.11 1.06 -8.72
C LYS A 130 -5.22 0.22 -8.11
N ALA A 131 -6.04 -0.38 -8.96
CA ALA A 131 -6.99 -1.42 -8.59
C ALA A 131 -6.33 -2.79 -8.70
N MET A 132 -6.45 -3.62 -7.66
CA MET A 132 -5.96 -5.00 -7.64
C MET A 132 -7.11 -5.90 -7.22
N PHE A 133 -7.64 -6.69 -8.16
CA PHE A 133 -8.81 -7.53 -7.94
C PHE A 133 -8.62 -8.93 -8.50
N GLY A 134 -9.00 -9.94 -7.71
CA GLY A 134 -8.92 -11.34 -8.11
C GLY A 134 -7.58 -11.99 -7.81
N GLU A 135 -7.30 -13.12 -8.45
CA GLU A 135 -6.08 -13.88 -8.27
C GLU A 135 -4.93 -13.23 -9.06
N LEU A 136 -3.92 -12.71 -8.37
CA LEU A 136 -2.76 -12.04 -8.96
C LEU A 136 -1.46 -12.63 -8.41
N ALA A 137 -0.34 -12.36 -9.08
CA ALA A 137 0.98 -12.67 -8.52
C ALA A 137 1.13 -11.99 -7.15
N ASN A 138 1.63 -12.76 -6.17
CA ASN A 138 1.83 -12.28 -4.82
C ASN A 138 3.13 -11.47 -4.73
N ASP A 139 3.07 -10.22 -5.18
CA ASP A 139 4.23 -9.35 -5.31
C ASP A 139 3.90 -7.92 -4.87
N ASP A 140 4.94 -7.19 -4.46
CA ASP A 140 4.79 -5.80 -4.06
C ASP A 140 4.60 -4.89 -5.27
N VAL A 141 3.74 -3.87 -5.11
CA VAL A 141 3.56 -2.84 -6.12
C VAL A 141 4.55 -1.69 -5.92
N TRP A 142 5.24 -1.35 -7.00
CA TRP A 142 6.11 -0.19 -7.08
C TRP A 142 5.58 0.79 -8.13
N VAL A 143 5.58 2.08 -7.79
CA VAL A 143 5.21 3.16 -8.73
C VAL A 143 6.41 4.07 -8.94
N GLN A 144 6.75 4.36 -10.19
CA GLN A 144 7.76 5.36 -10.51
C GLN A 144 7.25 6.75 -10.11
N ASP A 145 7.97 7.42 -9.23
CA ASP A 145 7.66 8.75 -8.70
C ASP A 145 8.97 9.49 -8.34
N PRO A 146 9.73 9.93 -9.35
CA PRO A 146 11.00 10.61 -9.15
C PRO A 146 10.83 11.90 -8.34
N ALA A 147 11.75 12.09 -7.39
CA ALA A 147 11.84 13.27 -6.54
C ALA A 147 11.93 14.58 -7.33
#